data_AF-A0A7X7SW07-F1
#
_entry.id   AF-A0A7X7SW07-F1
#
_cell.length_a   1.000
_cell.length_b   1.000
_cell.length_c   1.000
_cell.angle_alpha   90.00
_cell.angle_beta   90.00
_cell.angle_gamma   90.00
#
_symmetry.space_group_name_H-M   'P 1'
#
loop_
_entity.id
_entity.type
_entity.pdbx_description
1 polymer ?
#
loop_
_entity_poly.entity_id
_entity_poly.type
_entity_poly.pdbx_seq_one_letter_code
_entity_poly.pdbx_strand_id
1 'polypeptide(L)'
;MVVVKRVTDSSLYDMACRIRFEVFVYEQGVPEEIEIDEYDASAEHVVAFRDDKPVGCGRIVILDGSAKIGRVAVVKSERGKGVGRKICEELIKIGSEKGVNEFILHSQLTAVDFYRKLGFEAVGGIFKEAGIDHVKMLKKLEEAT
;
A
#
# COMPACT_ATOMS: atom_id res chain seq x y z
N MET A 1 -4.42 -9.14 -17.88
CA MET A 1 -3.62 -7.90 -17.64
C MET A 1 -3.97 -7.35 -16.27
N VAL A 2 -3.06 -6.71 -15.55
CA VAL A 2 -3.40 -6.03 -14.28
C VAL A 2 -3.71 -4.57 -14.55
N VAL A 3 -4.88 -4.11 -14.11
CA VAL A 3 -5.32 -2.71 -14.22
C VAL A 3 -5.50 -2.15 -12.82
N VAL A 4 -4.89 -1.02 -12.51
CA VAL A 4 -5.07 -0.33 -11.22
C VAL A 4 -6.02 0.84 -11.42
N LYS A 5 -7.05 0.92 -10.59
CA LYS A 5 -8.05 1.99 -10.60
C LYS A 5 -7.95 2.76 -9.28
N ARG A 6 -8.02 4.09 -9.35
CA ARG A 6 -8.21 4.94 -8.17
C ARG A 6 -9.64 4.77 -7.66
N VAL A 7 -9.81 4.75 -6.35
CA VAL A 7 -11.12 4.68 -5.71
C VAL A 7 -11.78 6.05 -5.80
N THR A 8 -12.90 6.12 -6.51
CA THR A 8 -13.68 7.37 -6.73
C THR A 8 -15.10 7.28 -6.20
N ASP A 9 -15.51 6.10 -5.75
CA ASP A 9 -16.85 5.80 -5.25
C ASP A 9 -16.80 4.75 -4.14
N SER A 10 -17.92 4.58 -3.43
CA SER A 10 -18.02 3.64 -2.31
C SER A 10 -17.88 2.17 -2.74
N SER A 11 -18.26 1.81 -3.98
CA SER A 11 -18.16 0.43 -4.46
C SER A 11 -16.70 -0.01 -4.58
N LEU A 12 -15.85 0.84 -5.15
CA LEU A 12 -14.40 0.58 -5.20
C LEU A 12 -13.75 0.60 -3.81
N TYR A 13 -14.22 1.47 -2.92
CA TYR A 13 -13.74 1.50 -1.54
C TYR A 13 -14.07 0.19 -0.81
N ASP A 14 -15.31 -0.28 -0.92
CA ASP A 14 -15.76 -1.54 -0.33
C ASP A 14 -14.94 -2.73 -0.87
N MET A 15 -14.57 -2.72 -2.15
CA MET A 15 -13.68 -3.74 -2.73
C MET A 15 -12.27 -3.69 -2.11
N ALA A 16 -11.70 -2.51 -1.89
CA ALA A 16 -10.42 -2.35 -1.21
C ALA A 16 -10.48 -2.89 0.23
N CYS A 17 -11.52 -2.51 0.98
CA CYS A 17 -11.75 -2.98 2.34
C CYS A 17 -11.89 -4.50 2.41
N ARG A 18 -12.64 -5.13 1.49
CA ARG A 18 -12.77 -6.60 1.44
C ARG A 18 -11.42 -7.30 1.28
N ILE A 19 -10.56 -6.82 0.38
CA ILE A 19 -9.22 -7.37 0.17
C ILE A 19 -8.36 -7.18 1.43
N ARG A 20 -8.42 -6.00 2.06
CA ARG A 20 -7.69 -5.70 3.29
C ARG A 20 -8.09 -6.63 4.42
N PHE A 21 -9.39 -6.84 4.64
CA PHE A 21 -9.89 -7.77 5.65
C PHE A 21 -9.45 -9.21 5.37
N GLU A 22 -9.53 -9.66 4.11
CA GLU A 22 -9.03 -10.99 3.72
C GLU A 22 -7.56 -11.19 4.08
N VAL A 23 -6.71 -10.22 3.77
CA VAL A 23 -5.26 -10.35 3.92
C VAL A 23 -4.76 -10.02 5.33
N PHE A 24 -5.23 -8.94 5.94
CA PHE A 24 -4.72 -8.47 7.23
C PHE A 24 -5.47 -9.13 8.40
N VAL A 25 -6.80 -9.16 8.37
CA VAL A 25 -7.58 -9.72 9.48
C VAL A 25 -7.60 -11.24 9.42
N TYR A 26 -8.14 -11.82 8.36
CA TYR A 26 -8.37 -13.27 8.30
C TYR A 26 -7.09 -14.08 8.06
N GLU A 27 -6.15 -13.58 7.26
CA GLU A 27 -4.90 -14.31 6.99
C GLU A 27 -3.79 -13.98 8.00
N GLN A 28 -3.60 -12.71 8.38
CA GLN A 28 -2.47 -12.30 9.23
C GLN A 28 -2.84 -12.10 10.71
N GLY A 29 -4.13 -12.13 11.07
CA GLY A 29 -4.59 -12.01 12.45
C GLY A 29 -4.49 -10.59 13.02
N VAL A 30 -4.50 -9.57 12.16
CA VAL A 30 -4.64 -8.17 12.61
C VAL A 30 -6.04 -8.00 13.21
N PRO A 31 -6.19 -7.40 14.42
CA PRO A 31 -7.49 -7.14 15.00
C PRO A 31 -8.39 -6.31 14.07
N GLU A 32 -9.65 -6.70 13.93
CA GLU A 32 -10.60 -6.07 13.01
C GLU A 32 -10.80 -4.59 13.33
N GLU A 33 -10.83 -4.25 14.63
CA GLU A 33 -11.08 -2.91 15.14
C GLU A 33 -9.99 -1.89 14.80
N ILE A 34 -8.81 -2.32 14.32
CA ILE A 34 -7.72 -1.44 13.90
C ILE A 34 -7.45 -1.46 12.39
N GLU A 35 -8.17 -2.28 11.62
CA GLU A 35 -7.95 -2.38 10.18
C GLU A 35 -8.33 -1.08 9.47
N ILE A 36 -9.48 -0.51 9.84
CA ILE A 36 -9.95 0.81 9.40
C ILE A 36 -9.57 1.86 10.45
N ASP A 37 -8.77 2.86 10.06
CA ASP A 37 -8.25 3.90 10.95
C ASP A 37 -8.71 5.32 10.57
N GLU A 38 -8.30 6.32 11.35
CA GLU A 38 -8.70 7.72 11.14
C GLU A 38 -8.26 8.32 9.80
N TYR A 39 -7.27 7.71 9.13
CA TYR A 39 -6.78 8.20 7.84
C TYR A 39 -7.56 7.63 6.66
N ASP A 40 -8.35 6.57 6.85
CA ASP A 40 -9.01 5.90 5.73
C ASP A 40 -9.95 6.81 4.94
N ALA A 41 -10.65 7.72 5.62
CA ALA A 41 -11.59 8.65 4.99
C ALA A 41 -10.91 9.77 4.17
N SER A 42 -9.66 10.12 4.49
CA SER A 42 -8.90 11.19 3.83
C SER A 42 -7.80 10.68 2.89
N ALA A 43 -7.44 9.40 3.00
CA ALA A 43 -6.46 8.75 2.14
C ALA A 43 -7.00 8.55 0.72
N GLU A 44 -6.09 8.53 -0.24
CA GLU A 44 -6.41 8.02 -1.57
C GLU A 44 -6.17 6.51 -1.64
N HIS A 45 -7.11 5.80 -2.22
CA HIS A 45 -7.07 4.34 -2.32
C HIS A 45 -7.00 3.92 -3.78
N VAL A 46 -6.42 2.75 -4.02
CA VAL A 46 -6.40 2.11 -5.33
C VAL A 46 -6.80 0.64 -5.20
N VAL A 47 -7.44 0.12 -6.25
CA VAL A 47 -7.77 -1.30 -6.40
C VAL A 47 -7.17 -1.82 -7.69
N ALA A 48 -6.45 -2.93 -7.60
CA ALA A 48 -5.92 -3.66 -8.73
C ALA A 48 -6.92 -4.74 -9.16
N PHE A 49 -7.17 -4.81 -10.47
CA PHE A 49 -8.05 -5.76 -11.12
C PHE A 49 -7.26 -6.68 -12.06
N ARG A 50 -7.68 -7.95 -12.13
CA ARG A 50 -7.31 -8.89 -13.20
C ARG A 50 -8.59 -9.58 -13.67
N ASP A 51 -8.86 -9.47 -14.97
CA ASP A 51 -10.05 -10.05 -15.60
C ASP A 51 -11.34 -9.67 -14.86
N ASP A 52 -11.48 -8.36 -14.59
CA ASP A 52 -12.57 -7.71 -13.83
C ASP A 52 -12.74 -8.13 -12.36
N LYS A 53 -11.83 -8.97 -11.83
CA LYS A 53 -11.82 -9.33 -10.41
C LYS A 53 -10.87 -8.45 -9.62
N PRO A 54 -11.28 -7.90 -8.47
CA PRO A 54 -10.37 -7.18 -7.58
C PRO A 54 -9.39 -8.19 -6.93
N VAL A 55 -8.09 -7.93 -7.04
CA VAL A 55 -7.01 -8.85 -6.65
C VAL A 55 -5.97 -8.21 -5.73
N GLY A 56 -6.02 -6.91 -5.55
CA GLY A 56 -5.17 -6.20 -4.62
C GLY A 56 -5.63 -4.78 -4.40
N CYS A 57 -5.11 -4.14 -3.37
CA CYS A 57 -5.38 -2.74 -3.08
C CYS A 57 -4.20 -2.11 -2.33
N GLY A 58 -4.24 -0.80 -2.19
CA GLY A 58 -3.34 -0.05 -1.34
C GLY A 58 -3.86 1.37 -1.16
N ARG A 59 -3.27 2.09 -0.21
CA ARG A 59 -3.61 3.50 0.03
C ARG A 59 -2.39 4.36 0.17
N ILE A 60 -2.58 5.66 -0.05
CA ILE A 60 -1.59 6.70 0.19
C ILE A 60 -2.21 7.82 1.02
N VAL A 61 -1.51 8.18 2.10
CA VAL A 61 -1.85 9.32 2.96
C VAL A 61 -0.83 10.41 2.67
N ILE A 62 -1.32 11.60 2.33
CA ILE A 62 -0.45 12.76 2.10
C ILE A 62 -0.18 13.44 3.43
N LEU A 63 1.09 13.69 3.71
CA LEU A 63 1.58 14.31 4.92
C LEU A 63 2.36 15.57 4.52
N ASP A 64 2.68 16.42 5.49
CA ASP A 64 3.51 17.60 5.24
C ASP A 64 4.90 17.18 4.71
N GLY A 65 5.13 17.46 3.42
CA GLY A 65 6.40 17.19 2.73
C GLY A 65 6.67 15.72 2.36
N SER A 66 5.76 14.79 2.63
CA SER A 66 5.93 13.37 2.31
C SER A 66 4.60 12.64 2.07
N ALA A 67 4.64 11.39 1.65
CA ALA A 67 3.44 10.56 1.54
C ALA A 67 3.66 9.17 2.11
N LYS A 68 2.73 8.69 2.93
CA LYS A 68 2.77 7.37 3.54
C LYS A 68 1.96 6.38 2.71
N ILE A 69 2.65 5.41 2.11
CA ILE A 69 2.03 4.26 1.46
C ILE A 69 1.74 3.20 2.53
N GLY A 70 0.54 2.63 2.50
CA GLY A 70 0.12 1.62 3.45
C GLY A 70 -1.02 0.75 2.93
N ARG A 71 -1.44 -0.19 3.77
CA ARG A 71 -2.54 -1.14 3.48
C ARG A 71 -2.39 -1.84 2.11
N VAL A 72 -1.14 -2.08 1.69
CA VAL A 72 -0.86 -2.78 0.43
C VAL A 72 -1.16 -4.26 0.62
N ALA A 73 -2.24 -4.73 0.03
CA ALA A 73 -2.73 -6.09 0.15
C ALA A 73 -2.92 -6.71 -1.23
N VAL A 74 -2.50 -7.97 -1.39
CA VAL A 74 -2.69 -8.76 -2.61
C VAL A 74 -3.19 -10.14 -2.20
N VAL A 75 -4.31 -10.58 -2.79
CA VAL A 75 -4.89 -11.90 -2.50
C VAL A 75 -3.88 -12.99 -2.79
N LYS A 76 -3.87 -14.05 -1.97
CA LYS A 76 -2.82 -15.07 -1.97
C LYS A 76 -2.56 -15.69 -3.35
N SER A 77 -3.61 -15.93 -4.13
CA SER A 77 -3.55 -16.51 -5.47
C SER A 77 -2.87 -15.62 -6.52
N GLU A 78 -2.69 -14.33 -6.24
CA GLU A 78 -2.17 -13.32 -7.18
C GLU A 78 -0.80 -12.73 -6.78
N ARG A 79 -0.24 -13.21 -5.66
CA ARG A 79 1.12 -12.86 -5.22
C ARG A 79 2.18 -13.40 -6.19
N GLY A 80 3.29 -12.70 -6.30
CA GLY A 80 4.36 -13.03 -7.24
C GLY A 80 4.05 -12.73 -8.72
N LYS A 81 2.84 -12.27 -9.05
CA LYS A 81 2.40 -11.98 -10.44
C LYS A 81 2.44 -10.49 -10.80
N GLY A 82 3.21 -9.68 -10.08
CA GLY A 82 3.41 -8.26 -10.34
C GLY A 82 2.32 -7.30 -9.84
N VAL A 83 1.26 -7.79 -9.19
CA VAL A 83 0.13 -6.96 -8.71
C VAL A 83 0.59 -5.88 -7.72
N GLY A 84 1.35 -6.27 -6.69
CA GLY A 84 1.83 -5.33 -5.67
C GLY A 84 2.71 -4.22 -6.26
N ARG A 85 3.56 -4.54 -7.25
CA ARG A 85 4.37 -3.54 -7.96
C ARG A 85 3.47 -2.50 -8.64
N LYS A 86 2.43 -2.94 -9.35
CA LYS A 86 1.50 -2.03 -10.04
C LYS A 86 0.73 -1.12 -9.08
N ILE A 87 0.33 -1.65 -7.91
CA ILE A 87 -0.30 -0.87 -6.85
C ILE A 87 0.65 0.23 -6.38
N CYS A 88 1.89 -0.11 -6.00
CA CYS A 88 2.86 0.87 -5.52
C CYS A 88 3.24 1.91 -6.59
N GLU A 89 3.38 1.50 -7.85
CA GLU A 89 3.63 2.42 -8.97
C GLU A 89 2.52 3.48 -9.09
N GLU A 90 1.24 3.09 -9.01
CA GLU A 90 0.12 4.03 -9.06
C GLU A 90 0.06 4.92 -7.81
N LEU A 91 0.32 4.39 -6.62
CA LEU A 91 0.37 5.19 -5.39
C LEU A 91 1.50 6.24 -5.42
N ILE A 92 2.69 5.85 -5.90
CA ILE A 92 3.80 6.79 -6.09
C ILE A 92 3.40 7.89 -7.07
N LYS A 93 2.78 7.52 -8.20
CA LYS A 93 2.27 8.49 -9.19
C LYS A 93 1.27 9.48 -8.56
N ILE A 94 0.33 9.00 -7.74
CA ILE A 94 -0.62 9.87 -7.02
C ILE A 94 0.11 10.87 -6.13
N GLY A 95 1.12 10.43 -5.36
CA GLY A 95 1.91 11.34 -4.52
C GLY A 95 2.69 12.36 -5.35
N SER A 96 3.31 11.93 -6.45
CA SER A 96 4.03 12.83 -7.36
C SER A 96 3.13 13.89 -8.00
N GLU A 97 1.91 13.53 -8.39
CA GLU A 97 0.90 14.49 -8.91
C GLU A 97 0.52 15.56 -7.87
N LYS A 98 0.76 15.30 -6.58
CA LYS A 98 0.57 16.27 -5.49
C LYS A 98 1.84 16.99 -5.07
N GLY A 99 2.92 16.86 -5.84
CA GLY A 99 4.20 17.51 -5.56
C GLY A 99 5.03 16.82 -4.46
N VAL A 100 4.69 15.58 -4.08
CA VAL A 100 5.49 14.82 -3.11
C VAL A 100 6.64 14.10 -3.81
N ASN A 101 7.84 14.26 -3.26
CA ASN A 101 9.06 13.56 -3.71
C ASN A 101 9.57 12.51 -2.70
N GLU A 102 9.07 12.48 -1.47
CA GLU A 102 9.44 11.50 -0.43
C GLU A 102 8.27 10.58 -0.07
N PHE A 103 8.50 9.28 -0.20
CA PHE A 103 7.53 8.23 0.10
C PHE A 103 8.02 7.39 1.28
N ILE A 104 7.10 7.15 2.21
CA ILE A 104 7.36 6.43 3.46
C ILE A 104 6.45 5.22 3.53
N LEU A 105 6.95 4.10 4.03
CA LEU A 105 6.12 2.97 4.41
C LEU A 105 6.68 2.25 5.62
N HIS A 106 5.79 1.51 6.30
CA HIS A 106 6.18 0.53 7.31
C HIS A 106 6.06 -0.84 6.65
N SER A 107 7.19 -1.46 6.34
CA SER A 107 7.21 -2.78 5.70
C SER A 107 7.24 -3.86 6.76
N GLN A 108 6.35 -4.85 6.65
CA GLN A 108 6.58 -6.15 7.31
C GLN A 108 7.94 -6.70 6.87
N LEU A 109 8.67 -7.38 7.77
CA LEU A 109 10.00 -7.90 7.44
C LEU A 109 10.00 -8.83 6.21
N THR A 110 8.92 -9.58 6.02
CA THR A 110 8.71 -10.49 4.87
C THR A 110 8.56 -9.76 3.53
N ALA A 111 8.20 -8.48 3.53
CA ALA A 111 7.98 -7.67 2.34
C ALA A 111 9.15 -6.71 2.02
N VAL A 112 10.20 -6.69 2.85
CA VAL A 112 11.33 -5.75 2.67
C VAL A 112 12.00 -5.88 1.31
N ASP A 113 12.29 -7.11 0.87
CA ASP A 113 12.93 -7.34 -0.43
C ASP A 113 12.03 -6.97 -1.61
N PHE A 114 10.71 -7.04 -1.43
CA PHE A 114 9.76 -6.54 -2.41
C PHE A 114 9.88 -5.01 -2.55
N TYR A 115 9.88 -4.27 -1.44
CA TYR A 115 10.01 -2.81 -1.48
C TYR A 115 11.41 -2.33 -1.90
N ARG A 116 12.47 -3.07 -1.56
CA ARG A 116 13.83 -2.81 -2.11
C ARG A 116 13.85 -2.84 -3.63
N LYS A 117 13.16 -3.79 -4.26
CA LYS A 117 13.02 -3.87 -5.74
C LYS A 117 12.19 -2.74 -6.35
N LEU A 118 11.52 -1.93 -5.52
CA LEU A 118 10.83 -0.70 -5.91
C LEU A 118 11.68 0.55 -5.60
N GLY A 119 12.90 0.37 -5.09
CA GLY A 119 13.82 1.43 -4.72
C GLY A 119 13.48 2.11 -3.39
N PHE A 120 12.85 1.38 -2.47
CA PHE A 120 12.78 1.80 -1.07
C PHE A 120 13.97 1.27 -0.29
N GLU A 121 14.45 2.06 0.67
CA GLU A 121 15.56 1.73 1.54
C GLU A 121 15.09 1.66 2.99
N ALA A 122 15.50 0.62 3.71
CA ALA A 122 15.15 0.47 5.12
C ALA A 122 15.93 1.48 5.97
N VAL A 123 15.25 2.15 6.89
CA VAL A 123 15.82 3.14 7.80
C VAL A 123 15.38 2.88 9.24
N GLY A 124 16.30 3.07 10.18
CA GLY A 124 16.03 2.85 11.60
C GLY A 124 15.98 1.36 12.01
N GLY A 125 15.39 1.10 13.17
CA GLY A 125 15.29 -0.23 13.77
C GLY A 125 13.95 -0.93 13.48
N ILE A 126 13.89 -2.21 13.86
CA ILE A 126 12.67 -3.02 13.81
C ILE A 126 11.73 -2.59 14.95
N PHE A 127 10.44 -2.48 14.67
CA PHE A 127 9.40 -2.19 15.65
C PHE A 127 8.16 -3.04 15.41
N LYS A 128 7.27 -3.14 16.40
CA LYS A 128 6.01 -3.87 16.29
C LYS A 128 4.85 -2.95 15.92
N GLU A 129 4.04 -3.37 14.96
CA GLU A 129 2.76 -2.76 14.58
C GLU A 129 1.74 -3.89 14.42
N ALA A 130 0.61 -3.82 15.14
CA ALA A 130 -0.39 -4.90 15.22
C ALA A 130 0.21 -6.30 15.57
N GLY A 131 1.25 -6.33 16.40
CA GLY A 131 1.95 -7.57 16.79
C GLY A 131 2.98 -8.09 15.77
N ILE A 132 3.03 -7.52 14.57
CA ILE A 132 3.91 -7.93 13.47
C ILE A 132 5.16 -7.05 13.43
N ASP A 133 6.32 -7.66 13.17
CA ASP A 133 7.58 -6.93 13.05
C ASP A 133 7.66 -6.16 11.72
N HIS A 134 7.97 -4.87 11.84
CA HIS A 134 8.06 -3.92 10.75
C HIS A 134 9.40 -3.16 10.79
N VAL A 135 9.78 -2.62 9.63
CA VAL A 135 10.86 -1.63 9.50
C VAL A 135 10.36 -0.45 8.65
N LYS A 136 10.76 0.76 9.01
CA LYS A 136 10.45 1.95 8.22
C LYS A 136 11.29 1.91 6.95
N MET A 137 10.68 2.21 5.81
CA MET A 137 11.41 2.33 4.54
C MET A 137 11.07 3.65 3.85
N LEU A 138 12.05 4.22 3.16
CA LEU A 138 11.96 5.50 2.46
C LEU A 138 12.31 5.33 0.99
N LYS A 139 11.63 6.09 0.13
CA LYS A 139 12.00 6.28 -1.27
C LYS A 139 11.93 7.77 -1.58
N LYS A 140 13.01 8.32 -2.14
CA LYS A 140 13.01 9.66 -2.72
C LYS A 140 12.96 9.54 -4.24
N LEU A 141 12.17 10.39 -4.87
CA LEU A 141 12.26 10.61 -6.31
C LEU A 141 13.35 11.64 -6.57
N GLU A 142 14.22 11.35 -7.53
CA GLU A 142 15.18 12.35 -8.01
C GLU A 142 14.40 13.47 -8.70
N GLU A 143 14.80 14.72 -8.46
CA GLU A 143 14.32 15.84 -9.26
C GLU A 143 14.78 15.60 -10.70
N ALA A 144 13.83 15.59 -11.65
CA ALA A 144 14.18 15.57 -13.06
C ALA A 144 15.01 16.84 -13.33
N THR A 145 16.31 16.65 -13.59
CA THR A 145 17.22 17.74 -13.96
C THR A 145 16.87 18.28 -15.34
#